data_AF-A0A2Z3I8A9-F1
#
_entry.id   AF-A0A2Z3I8A9-F1
#
_cell.length_a   1.000
_cell.length_b   1.000
_cell.length_c   1.000
_cell.angle_alpha   90.00
_cell.angle_beta   90.00
_cell.angle_gamma   90.00
#
_symmetry.space_group_name_H-M   'P 1'
#
loop_
_entity.id
_entity.type
_entity.pdbx_description
1 polymer ?
#
loop_
_entity_poly.entity_id
_entity_poly.type
_entity_poly.pdbx_seq_one_letter_code
_entity_poly.pdbx_strand_id
1 'polypeptide(L)'
;MKTKLMVLPLVLALGVGFSATAAAAGNDCAAKRTAIENQIQQAQKYGNTHKVAGLKKALSELNANCTNSGLIKDAEKKVTKLEKKLAEKQGDVREVQADLRQAQAKGDAKKVAKYQSKLQEKQADVQKITAELNQARAELAALKR
;
A
#
# COMPACT_ATOMS: atom_id res chain seq x y z
N MET A 1 3.90 35.88 -74.25
CA MET A 1 2.91 35.25 -73.36
C MET A 1 3.61 34.18 -72.53
N LYS A 2 3.69 34.34 -71.20
CA LYS A 2 4.16 33.29 -70.29
C LYS A 2 3.13 33.14 -69.17
N THR A 3 2.39 32.06 -69.23
CA THR A 3 1.27 31.68 -68.38
C THR A 3 1.75 31.38 -66.96
N LYS A 4 1.05 31.95 -65.98
CA LYS A 4 1.11 31.54 -64.57
C LYS A 4 0.58 30.10 -64.46
N LEU A 5 1.32 29.22 -63.80
CA LEU A 5 0.73 28.03 -63.18
C LEU A 5 1.01 28.05 -61.68
N MET A 6 -0.10 28.06 -60.97
CA MET A 6 -0.29 27.97 -59.54
C MET A 6 -0.20 26.50 -59.14
N VAL A 7 0.60 26.15 -58.12
CA VAL A 7 0.61 24.81 -57.52
C VAL A 7 0.56 24.95 -55.99
N LEU A 8 -0.60 24.65 -55.41
CA LEU A 8 -0.81 24.06 -54.07
C LEU A 8 -1.01 22.54 -54.31
N PRO A 9 -0.87 21.59 -53.36
CA PRO A 9 -0.80 21.66 -51.89
C PRO A 9 0.34 20.77 -51.31
N LEU A 10 0.59 20.63 -50.00
CA LEU A 10 -0.04 19.64 -49.12
C LEU A 10 0.61 19.75 -47.73
N VAL A 11 -0.19 20.16 -46.74
CA VAL A 11 0.17 20.15 -45.33
C VAL A 11 0.18 18.69 -44.85
N LEU A 12 1.33 18.18 -44.41
CA LEU A 12 1.43 16.85 -43.77
C LEU A 12 1.77 16.99 -42.28
N ALA A 13 0.71 16.83 -41.48
CA ALA A 13 0.64 16.13 -40.20
C ALA A 13 1.74 16.34 -39.13
N LEU A 14 1.41 17.19 -38.15
CA LEU A 14 1.36 16.89 -36.71
C LEU A 14 2.21 15.71 -36.20
N GLY A 15 3.45 15.98 -35.79
CA GLY A 15 4.17 15.17 -34.82
C GLY A 15 3.87 15.66 -33.39
N VAL A 16 2.74 15.27 -32.82
CA VAL A 16 2.48 15.50 -31.40
C VAL A 16 3.25 14.43 -30.62
N GLY A 17 4.45 14.78 -30.16
CA GLY A 17 5.16 14.00 -29.16
C GLY A 17 4.32 13.93 -27.89
N PHE A 18 3.79 12.74 -27.57
CA PHE A 18 3.05 12.54 -26.34
C PHE A 18 4.03 12.61 -25.17
N SER A 19 4.10 13.75 -24.51
CA SER A 19 4.77 13.90 -23.22
C SER A 19 4.04 13.02 -22.21
N ALA A 20 4.67 11.91 -21.81
CA ALA A 20 4.20 11.13 -20.68
C ALA A 20 4.44 11.94 -19.40
N THR A 21 3.44 12.71 -18.97
CA THR A 21 3.43 13.34 -17.65
C THR A 21 3.22 12.26 -16.60
N ALA A 22 4.23 12.05 -15.77
CA ALA A 22 4.12 11.29 -14.53
C ALA A 22 3.31 12.10 -13.52
N ALA A 23 2.12 11.62 -13.12
CA ALA A 23 1.44 12.07 -11.90
C ALA A 23 0.32 11.09 -11.49
N ALA A 24 0.16 10.92 -10.16
CA ALA A 24 -0.93 10.26 -9.44
C ALA A 24 -0.82 8.73 -9.20
N ALA A 25 0.08 8.34 -8.29
CA ALA A 25 0.32 6.97 -7.81
C ALA A 25 -0.84 6.28 -7.05
N GLY A 26 -2.07 6.80 -7.11
CA GLY A 26 -3.27 6.13 -6.57
C GLY A 26 -4.33 5.77 -7.62
N ASN A 27 -4.27 6.38 -8.81
CA ASN A 27 -5.27 6.21 -9.87
C ASN A 27 -4.68 5.64 -11.17
N ASP A 28 -3.36 5.49 -11.23
CA ASP A 28 -2.62 5.20 -12.46
C ASP A 28 -2.53 3.68 -12.75
N CYS A 29 -2.42 2.83 -11.74
CA CYS A 29 -2.33 1.37 -11.91
C CYS A 29 -3.62 0.73 -12.44
N ALA A 30 -4.77 1.09 -11.87
CA ALA A 30 -6.07 0.57 -12.31
C ALA A 30 -6.41 1.06 -13.72
N ALA A 31 -6.20 2.35 -14.00
CA ALA A 31 -6.40 2.92 -15.33
C ALA A 31 -5.47 2.28 -16.38
N LYS A 32 -4.19 2.08 -16.06
CA LYS A 32 -3.25 1.37 -16.94
C LYS A 32 -3.66 -0.09 -17.17
N ARG A 33 -4.13 -0.79 -16.13
CA ARG A 33 -4.62 -2.17 -16.23
C ARG A 33 -5.79 -2.24 -17.22
N THR A 34 -6.82 -1.43 -17.01
CA THR A 34 -7.99 -1.35 -17.91
C THR A 34 -7.59 -0.96 -19.34
N ALA A 35 -6.64 -0.03 -19.50
CA ALA A 35 -6.13 0.34 -20.82
C ALA A 35 -5.45 -0.83 -21.53
N ILE A 36 -4.59 -1.59 -20.84
CA ILE A 36 -3.92 -2.77 -21.41
C ILE A 36 -4.93 -3.88 -21.74
N GLU A 37 -5.92 -4.12 -20.87
CA GLU A 37 -6.99 -5.10 -21.12
C GLU A 37 -7.83 -4.74 -22.36
N ASN A 38 -8.19 -3.47 -22.52
CA ASN A 38 -8.87 -2.99 -23.72
C ASN A 38 -8.03 -3.16 -24.99
N GLN A 39 -6.71 -2.94 -24.89
CA GLN A 39 -5.81 -3.19 -26.01
C GLN A 39 -5.68 -4.68 -26.35
N ILE A 40 -5.72 -5.58 -25.36
CA ILE A 40 -5.74 -7.03 -25.57
C ILE A 40 -7.02 -7.42 -26.32
N GLN A 41 -8.19 -6.97 -25.85
CA GLN A 41 -9.48 -7.24 -26.50
C GLN A 41 -9.50 -6.81 -27.96
N GLN A 42 -8.98 -5.61 -28.25
CA GLN A 42 -8.86 -5.14 -29.63
C GLN A 42 -7.87 -5.97 -30.46
N ALA A 43 -6.69 -6.28 -29.92
CA ALA A 43 -5.69 -7.09 -30.63
C ALA A 43 -6.19 -8.52 -30.92
N GLN A 44 -7.01 -9.09 -30.04
CA GLN A 44 -7.68 -10.38 -30.25
C GLN A 44 -8.70 -10.32 -31.39
N LYS A 45 -9.53 -9.27 -31.44
CA LYS A 45 -10.52 -9.09 -32.52
C LYS A 45 -9.90 -9.05 -33.92
N TYR A 46 -8.71 -8.47 -34.05
CA TYR A 46 -7.99 -8.37 -35.32
C TYR A 46 -6.97 -9.51 -35.54
N GLY A 47 -6.97 -10.56 -34.71
CA GLY A 47 -6.10 -11.73 -34.88
C GLY A 47 -4.60 -11.44 -34.68
N ASN A 48 -4.23 -10.33 -34.02
CA ASN A 48 -2.84 -9.94 -33.82
C ASN A 48 -2.24 -10.65 -32.59
N THR A 49 -1.90 -11.92 -32.77
CA THR A 49 -1.42 -12.83 -31.72
C THR A 49 -0.12 -12.35 -31.06
N HIS A 50 0.82 -11.80 -31.83
CA HIS A 50 2.07 -11.25 -31.29
C HIS A 50 1.83 -10.06 -30.35
N LYS A 51 0.94 -9.14 -30.75
CA LYS A 51 0.56 -7.99 -29.91
C LYS A 51 -0.15 -8.44 -28.63
N VAL A 52 -1.03 -9.44 -28.73
CA VAL A 52 -1.69 -10.03 -27.55
C VAL A 52 -0.67 -10.61 -26.56
N ALA A 53 0.33 -11.35 -27.04
CA ALA A 53 1.36 -11.92 -26.19
C ALA A 53 2.17 -10.83 -25.45
N GLY A 54 2.58 -9.77 -26.16
CA GLY A 54 3.29 -8.63 -25.56
C GLY A 54 2.45 -7.89 -24.52
N LEU A 55 1.18 -7.64 -24.82
CA LEU A 55 0.26 -6.96 -23.88
C LEU A 55 -0.06 -7.80 -22.65
N LYS A 56 -0.19 -9.13 -22.79
CA LYS A 56 -0.35 -10.03 -21.64
C LYS A 56 0.88 -10.03 -20.73
N LYS A 57 2.09 -9.98 -21.30
CA LYS A 57 3.33 -9.82 -20.54
C LYS A 57 3.37 -8.48 -19.79
N ALA A 58 3.06 -7.38 -20.48
CA ALA A 58 2.98 -6.05 -19.88
C ALA A 58 1.93 -5.96 -18.76
N LEU A 59 0.77 -6.62 -18.92
CA LEU A 59 -0.25 -6.73 -17.88
C LEU A 59 0.27 -7.47 -16.65
N SER A 60 1.00 -8.58 -16.86
CA SER A 60 1.61 -9.36 -15.78
C SER A 60 2.67 -8.55 -15.02
N GLU A 61 3.54 -7.83 -15.74
CA GLU A 61 4.55 -6.97 -15.15
C GLU A 61 3.92 -5.79 -14.41
N LEU A 62 2.90 -5.14 -15.00
CA LEU A 62 2.14 -4.08 -14.34
C LEU A 62 1.49 -4.60 -13.05
N ASN A 63 0.88 -5.79 -13.08
CA ASN A 63 0.31 -6.40 -11.89
C ASN A 63 1.38 -6.70 -10.83
N ALA A 64 2.53 -7.25 -11.21
CA ALA A 64 3.62 -7.52 -10.29
C ALA A 64 4.25 -6.26 -9.68
N ASN A 65 4.25 -5.13 -10.41
CA ASN A 65 4.84 -3.86 -9.96
C ASN A 65 3.83 -2.96 -9.24
N CYS A 66 2.56 -2.95 -9.64
CA CYS A 66 1.49 -2.26 -8.91
C CYS A 66 1.19 -2.94 -7.57
N THR A 67 1.37 -4.26 -7.50
CA THR A 67 1.43 -4.99 -6.24
C THR A 67 2.85 -4.79 -5.69
N ASN A 68 3.14 -3.62 -5.15
CA ASN A 68 4.49 -3.15 -4.79
C ASN A 68 5.14 -4.10 -3.76
N SER A 69 5.69 -5.22 -4.22
CA SER A 69 5.86 -6.44 -3.41
C SER A 69 6.88 -6.27 -2.29
N GLY A 70 7.86 -5.37 -2.50
CA GLY A 70 8.75 -4.89 -1.44
C GLY A 70 8.00 -4.13 -0.35
N LEU A 71 7.14 -3.17 -0.72
CA LEU A 71 6.32 -2.41 0.24
C LEU A 71 5.33 -3.30 0.98
N ILE A 72 4.73 -4.30 0.32
CA ILE A 72 3.87 -5.29 0.97
C ILE A 72 4.68 -6.09 1.98
N LYS A 73 5.85 -6.62 1.60
CA LYS A 73 6.72 -7.37 2.53
C LYS A 73 7.14 -6.51 3.71
N ASP A 74 7.45 -5.24 3.50
CA ASP A 74 7.85 -4.34 4.59
C ASP A 74 6.67 -3.96 5.50
N ALA A 75 5.47 -3.78 4.92
CA ALA A 75 4.24 -3.61 5.68
C ALA A 75 3.88 -4.87 6.49
N GLU A 76 4.07 -6.07 5.93
CA GLU A 76 3.89 -7.35 6.64
C GLU A 76 4.89 -7.47 7.81
N LYS A 77 6.17 -7.18 7.59
CA LYS A 77 7.17 -7.15 8.67
C LYS A 77 6.79 -6.14 9.77
N LYS A 78 6.27 -4.97 9.41
CA LYS A 78 5.80 -3.95 10.37
C LYS A 78 4.66 -4.50 11.21
N VAL A 79 3.67 -5.15 10.60
CA VAL A 79 2.56 -5.81 11.31
C VAL A 79 3.10 -6.87 12.28
N THR A 80 3.93 -7.81 11.82
CA THR A 80 4.50 -8.86 12.67
C THR A 80 5.29 -8.28 13.85
N LYS A 81 6.06 -7.21 13.62
CA LYS A 81 6.81 -6.52 14.68
C LYS A 81 5.88 -5.89 15.73
N LEU A 82 4.79 -5.27 15.29
CA LEU A 82 3.81 -4.65 16.18
C LEU A 82 3.00 -5.70 16.95
N GLU A 83 2.67 -6.84 16.34
CA GLU A 83 2.02 -7.96 17.03
C GLU A 83 2.90 -8.55 18.13
N LYS A 84 4.20 -8.76 17.84
CA LYS A 84 5.15 -9.19 18.87
C LYS A 84 5.24 -8.18 20.02
N LYS A 85 5.37 -6.89 19.69
CA LYS A 85 5.44 -5.80 20.68
C LYS A 85 4.15 -5.71 21.50
N LEU A 86 2.99 -5.94 20.89
CA LEU A 86 1.70 -5.97 21.59
C LEU A 86 1.67 -7.11 22.61
N ALA A 87 2.11 -8.31 22.22
CA ALA A 87 2.19 -9.46 23.13
C ALA A 87 3.15 -9.19 24.31
N GLU A 88 4.32 -8.60 24.07
CA GLU A 88 5.26 -8.18 25.11
C GLU A 88 4.61 -7.19 26.10
N LYS A 89 3.94 -6.15 25.59
CA LYS A 89 3.26 -5.14 26.44
C LYS A 89 2.08 -5.71 27.21
N GLN A 90 1.35 -6.67 26.64
CA GLN A 90 0.33 -7.41 27.38
C GLN A 90 0.94 -8.27 28.48
N GLY A 91 2.16 -8.80 28.28
CA GLY A 91 2.96 -9.46 29.31
C GLY A 91 3.27 -8.51 30.48
N ASP A 92 3.80 -7.32 30.20
CA ASP A 92 4.08 -6.29 31.22
C ASP A 92 2.83 -5.97 32.06
N VAL A 93 1.66 -5.84 31.41
CA VAL A 93 0.39 -5.59 32.12
C VAL A 93 0.07 -6.73 33.09
N ARG A 94 0.25 -7.98 32.68
CA ARG A 94 -0.02 -9.15 33.53
C ARG A 94 0.93 -9.21 34.73
N GLU A 95 2.20 -8.88 34.52
CA GLU A 95 3.19 -8.80 35.60
C GLU A 95 2.80 -7.75 36.63
N VAL A 96 2.50 -6.52 36.17
CA VAL A 96 2.09 -5.44 37.08
C VAL A 96 0.77 -5.75 37.80
N GLN A 97 -0.16 -6.45 37.15
CA GLN A 97 -1.38 -6.93 37.81
C GLN A 97 -1.08 -7.97 38.90
N ALA A 98 -0.11 -8.86 38.69
CA ALA A 98 0.31 -9.83 39.70
C ALA A 98 0.96 -9.14 40.90
N ASP A 99 1.87 -8.20 40.65
CA ASP A 99 2.50 -7.34 41.66
C ASP A 99 1.46 -6.56 42.47
N LEU A 100 0.47 -5.98 41.79
CA LEU A 100 -0.63 -5.26 42.44
C LEU A 100 -1.42 -6.18 43.38
N ARG A 101 -1.81 -7.38 42.92
CA ARG A 101 -2.51 -8.37 43.76
C ARG A 101 -1.68 -8.76 44.97
N GLN A 102 -0.37 -8.96 44.80
CA GLN A 102 0.51 -9.28 45.92
C GLN A 102 0.62 -8.13 46.93
N ALA A 103 0.70 -6.89 46.46
CA ALA A 103 0.72 -5.71 47.33
C ALA A 103 -0.59 -5.55 48.11
N GLN A 104 -1.74 -5.80 47.45
CA GLN A 104 -3.06 -5.80 48.08
C GLN A 104 -3.16 -6.86 49.18
N ALA A 105 -2.73 -8.10 48.90
CA ALA A 105 -2.75 -9.19 49.87
C ALA A 105 -1.86 -8.91 51.10
N LYS A 106 -0.77 -8.14 50.92
CA LYS A 106 0.13 -7.73 51.99
C LYS A 106 -0.31 -6.46 52.73
N GLY A 107 -1.38 -5.80 52.28
CA GLY A 107 -1.83 -4.51 52.85
C GLY A 107 -0.83 -3.35 52.64
N ASP A 108 0.08 -3.46 51.67
CA ASP A 108 1.11 -2.43 51.42
C ASP A 108 0.52 -1.30 50.56
N ALA A 109 -0.17 -0.36 51.22
CA ALA A 109 -0.87 0.75 50.56
C ALA A 109 0.04 1.57 49.62
N LYS A 110 1.32 1.74 49.98
CA LYS A 110 2.29 2.47 49.15
C LYS A 110 2.58 1.72 47.85
N LYS A 111 2.78 0.40 47.91
CA LYS A 111 2.96 -0.42 46.70
C LYS A 111 1.69 -0.54 45.89
N VAL A 112 0.52 -0.62 46.52
CA VAL A 112 -0.77 -0.64 45.82
C VAL A 112 -0.91 0.61 44.94
N ALA A 113 -0.72 1.81 45.51
CA ALA A 113 -0.81 3.05 44.76
C ALA A 113 0.22 3.11 43.60
N LYS A 114 1.46 2.67 43.87
CA LYS A 114 2.52 2.60 42.85
C LYS A 114 2.14 1.68 41.69
N TYR A 115 1.65 0.47 41.97
CA TYR A 115 1.32 -0.50 40.92
C TYR A 115 0.03 -0.15 40.18
N GLN A 116 -0.94 0.51 40.81
CA GLN A 116 -2.11 1.05 40.11
C GLN A 116 -1.70 2.10 39.06
N SER A 117 -0.84 3.05 39.43
CA SER A 117 -0.33 4.05 38.48
C SER A 117 0.46 3.39 37.34
N LYS A 118 1.35 2.44 37.67
CA LYS A 118 2.12 1.68 36.67
C LYS A 118 1.21 0.85 35.74
N LEU A 119 0.12 0.30 36.27
CA LEU A 119 -0.85 -0.46 35.48
C LEU A 119 -1.53 0.44 34.44
N GLN A 120 -1.92 1.65 34.82
CA GLN A 120 -2.50 2.63 33.90
C GLN A 120 -1.51 3.00 32.78
N GLU A 121 -0.24 3.26 33.12
CA GLU A 121 0.82 3.53 32.14
C GLU A 121 0.97 2.37 31.14
N LYS A 122 1.06 1.13 31.63
CA LYS A 122 1.19 -0.06 30.77
C LYS A 122 -0.05 -0.32 29.92
N GLN A 123 -1.24 -0.01 30.41
CA GLN A 123 -2.47 -0.08 29.63
C GLN A 123 -2.48 0.96 28.51
N ALA A 124 -2.01 2.19 28.77
CA ALA A 124 -1.85 3.22 27.74
C ALA A 124 -0.85 2.80 26.65
N ASP A 125 0.27 2.17 27.03
CA ASP A 125 1.22 1.58 26.09
C ASP A 125 0.55 0.54 25.18
N VAL A 126 -0.24 -0.38 25.74
CA VAL A 126 -0.98 -1.40 24.97
C VAL A 126 -1.96 -0.74 24.00
N GLN A 127 -2.70 0.29 24.44
CA GLN A 127 -3.64 1.03 23.57
C GLN A 127 -2.91 1.69 22.40
N LYS A 128 -1.77 2.34 22.66
CA LYS A 128 -0.94 2.96 21.63
C LYS A 128 -0.46 1.94 20.59
N ILE A 129 0.10 0.81 21.02
CA ILE A 129 0.57 -0.24 20.10
C ILE A 129 -0.60 -0.86 19.33
N THR A 130 -1.77 -1.00 19.96
CA THR A 130 -2.97 -1.50 19.27
C THR A 130 -3.42 -0.55 18.17
N ALA A 131 -3.40 0.77 18.42
CA ALA A 131 -3.71 1.77 17.41
C ALA A 131 -2.70 1.74 16.25
N GLU A 132 -1.40 1.69 16.55
CA GLU A 132 -0.34 1.56 15.55
C GLU A 132 -0.49 0.28 14.71
N LEU A 133 -0.83 -0.85 15.35
CA LEU A 133 -1.07 -2.13 14.67
C LEU A 133 -2.28 -2.07 13.74
N ASN A 134 -3.38 -1.47 14.19
CA ASN A 134 -4.58 -1.31 13.36
C ASN A 134 -4.30 -0.44 12.14
N GLN A 135 -3.55 0.65 12.32
CA GLN A 135 -3.10 1.49 11.20
C GLN A 135 -2.22 0.69 10.23
N ALA A 136 -1.22 -0.04 10.72
CA ALA A 136 -0.34 -0.85 9.89
C ALA A 136 -1.09 -1.94 9.10
N ARG A 137 -2.11 -2.55 9.71
CA ARG A 137 -2.98 -3.53 9.05
C ARG A 137 -3.84 -2.87 7.96
N ALA A 138 -4.34 -1.67 8.18
CA ALA A 138 -5.09 -0.92 7.18
C ALA A 138 -4.19 -0.52 5.98
N GLU A 139 -2.96 -0.07 6.25
CA GLU A 139 -1.93 0.21 5.23
C GLU A 139 -1.64 -1.05 4.40
N LEU A 140 -1.38 -2.18 5.06
CA LEU A 140 -1.13 -3.46 4.40
C LEU A 140 -2.33 -3.91 3.54
N ALA A 141 -3.55 -3.75 4.05
CA ALA A 141 -4.77 -4.08 3.30
C ALA A 141 -4.92 -3.19 2.05
N ALA A 142 -4.57 -1.90 2.13
CA ALA A 142 -4.61 -0.99 0.99
C ALA A 142 -3.57 -1.37 -0.08
N LEU A 143 -2.36 -1.81 0.33
CA LEU A 143 -1.31 -2.25 -0.61
C LEU A 143 -1.65 -3.57 -1.34
N LYS A 144 -2.58 -4.37 -0.80
CA LYS A 144 -3.02 -5.65 -1.35
C LYS A 144 -4.29 -5.56 -2.22
N ARG A 145 -4.90 -4.37 -2.33
CA ARG A 145 -6.10 -4.11 -3.15
C ARG A 145 -5.70 -3.74 -4.58
#